data_AF-A0A523NT17-F1
#
_entry.id   AF-A0A523NT17-F1
#
_cell.length_a   1.000
_cell.length_b   1.000
_cell.length_c   1.000
_cell.angle_alpha   90.00
_cell.angle_beta   90.00
_cell.angle_gamma   90.00
#
_symmetry.space_group_name_H-M   'P 1'
#
loop_
_entity.id
_entity.type
_entity.pdbx_description
1 polymer ?
#
loop_
_entity_poly.entity_id
_entity_poly.type
_entity_poly.pdbx_seq_one_letter_code
_entity_poly.pdbx_strand_id
1 'polypeptide(L)'
;MMASWFRYSLLLILVLCQAAPVGAQNKANVTFLGVALDAETKKADQKLLDYLRGKFPVQFEKRDMEYGVAINTLVNWDSKKQGAVMARVTPYVFVAAELLGADLEIMATYISRKTNRPTYNSYFVFHKSFGFNENGFADFVQKLSNPEEQAEKFIQHLQKRKIPARFIYHSKFSTSSYFLPSLYFKQKGVFSVFNNDQRDRKFITIHSVKPDKARGSSDLVRLVKDQKADFAAVWDGTKNKFVNDPDLHFIQLPYTIPNDLLVVSRTMDSGLQQKIRDAIQSMEVSDINEGDFLKWQDFNSSPKARKALASLRWLAKVPPRQVVVNIRRSHKSDSVIDQAQLEAARQAVRLSGTELVLYDEDFHSAFDVLWTLEQTHDDAILITSTIMDADLTQEFYVSFKKGDKESLTARIGAIINDKMHRIRYIWPFDNESPRVLRDVNFKIPVGQKMKAQKITWNDFNTNEYVIDTPFEVEVVKSDFHSFQLQGQGFPKKEGGNRFAFDPLSNAAYRVYLVRSDEESSVYKIATQIMIGLFSLAALFAFREVMIRPKTPSE
;
A
#
# COMPACT_ATOMS: atom_id res chain seq x y z
N MET A 1 -4.71 -16.57 86.43
CA MET A 1 -4.99 -15.28 85.78
C MET A 1 -4.87 -15.47 84.28
N MET A 2 -5.98 -15.22 83.57
CA MET A 2 -6.13 -15.09 82.11
C MET A 2 -5.76 -16.25 81.17
N ALA A 3 -6.73 -16.47 80.28
CA ALA A 3 -6.68 -17.13 78.97
C ALA A 3 -6.91 -18.65 78.87
N SER A 4 -7.65 -18.98 77.80
CA SER A 4 -7.88 -20.30 77.19
C SER A 4 -8.86 -21.23 77.92
N TRP A 5 -9.79 -21.95 77.31
CA TRP A 5 -10.37 -22.10 75.96
C TRP A 5 -11.44 -23.24 76.14
N PHE A 6 -12.30 -23.46 75.14
CA PHE A 6 -13.00 -24.73 74.85
C PHE A 6 -14.20 -25.20 75.71
N ARG A 7 -15.43 -25.17 75.16
CA ARG A 7 -16.13 -26.32 74.51
C ARG A 7 -17.65 -26.08 74.36
N TYR A 8 -18.14 -25.93 73.12
CA TYR A 8 -18.88 -26.93 72.33
C TYR A 8 -20.24 -27.37 72.91
N SER A 9 -21.33 -27.07 72.21
CA SER A 9 -22.17 -28.08 71.51
C SER A 9 -23.41 -27.48 70.83
N LEU A 10 -23.60 -27.87 69.55
CA LEU A 10 -24.85 -28.25 68.84
C LEU A 10 -26.05 -27.25 68.83
N LEU A 11 -26.82 -27.03 67.76
CA LEU A 11 -27.15 -27.81 66.55
C LEU A 11 -27.90 -26.88 65.56
N LEU A 12 -27.69 -27.11 64.25
CA LEU A 12 -28.67 -27.01 63.15
C LEU A 12 -29.34 -25.65 62.78
N ILE A 13 -29.04 -25.16 61.57
CA ILE A 13 -29.96 -25.03 60.41
C ILE A 13 -29.34 -24.11 59.33
N LEU A 14 -29.49 -24.52 58.07
CA LEU A 14 -29.28 -23.78 56.80
C LEU A 14 -27.84 -23.60 56.29
N VAL A 15 -27.26 -24.73 55.88
CA VAL A 15 -26.43 -24.80 54.67
C VAL A 15 -27.32 -24.51 53.47
N LEU A 16 -27.52 -23.22 53.17
CA LEU A 16 -27.97 -22.75 51.88
C LEU A 16 -26.78 -22.84 50.93
N CYS A 17 -26.69 -23.96 50.23
CA CYS A 17 -25.96 -24.06 48.98
C CYS A 17 -26.46 -22.96 48.05
N GLN A 18 -25.77 -21.82 48.04
CA GLN A 18 -25.80 -20.91 46.90
C GLN A 18 -25.10 -21.63 45.75
N ALA A 19 -25.86 -22.49 45.08
CA ALA A 19 -25.60 -22.80 43.70
C ALA A 19 -25.73 -21.47 42.94
N ALA A 20 -24.64 -20.73 42.86
CA ALA A 20 -24.51 -19.68 41.86
C ALA A 20 -24.88 -20.34 40.51
N PRO A 21 -25.79 -19.76 39.72
CA PRO A 21 -26.08 -20.30 38.41
C PRO A 21 -24.75 -20.38 37.68
N VAL A 22 -24.35 -21.60 37.31
CA VAL A 22 -23.22 -21.84 36.41
C VAL A 22 -23.50 -20.94 35.22
N GLY A 23 -22.74 -19.84 35.15
CA GLY A 23 -23.04 -18.73 34.26
C GLY A 23 -23.23 -19.28 32.86
N ALA A 24 -24.35 -18.93 32.23
CA ALA A 24 -24.52 -19.15 30.80
C ALA A 24 -23.27 -18.54 30.14
N GLN A 25 -22.36 -19.39 29.67
CA GLN A 25 -21.16 -18.93 28.98
C GLN A 25 -21.67 -18.16 27.76
N ASN A 26 -21.58 -16.84 27.82
CA ASN A 26 -21.91 -15.98 26.69
C ASN A 26 -21.08 -16.45 25.50
N LYS A 27 -21.75 -17.10 24.54
CA LYS A 27 -21.10 -17.55 23.30
C LYS A 27 -20.59 -16.31 22.58
N ALA A 28 -19.30 -16.28 22.28
CA ALA A 28 -18.74 -15.19 21.49
C ALA A 28 -19.33 -15.24 20.08
N ASN A 29 -19.95 -14.15 19.63
CA ASN A 29 -20.44 -14.01 18.26
C ASN A 29 -19.33 -13.40 17.40
N VAL A 30 -18.93 -14.13 16.36
CA VAL A 30 -17.87 -13.71 15.42
C VAL A 30 -18.43 -13.76 14.00
N THR A 31 -18.31 -12.67 13.25
CA THR A 31 -18.58 -12.71 11.81
C THR A 31 -17.36 -13.32 11.11
N PHE A 32 -17.58 -14.37 10.31
CA PHE A 32 -16.55 -14.99 9.49
C PHE A 32 -16.70 -14.57 8.02
N LEU A 33 -15.66 -13.97 7.44
CA LEU A 33 -15.64 -13.56 6.03
C LEU A 33 -14.79 -14.53 5.20
N GLY A 34 -15.43 -15.21 4.24
CA GLY A 34 -14.74 -16.05 3.26
C GLY A 34 -14.62 -15.33 1.91
N VAL A 35 -13.40 -15.19 1.38
CA VAL A 35 -13.14 -14.41 0.16
C VAL A 35 -12.89 -15.28 -1.08
N ALA A 36 -13.53 -14.93 -2.19
CA ALA A 36 -13.28 -15.46 -3.55
C ALA A 36 -13.37 -16.99 -3.62
N LEU A 37 -14.58 -17.48 -3.36
CA LEU A 37 -14.82 -18.86 -2.98
C LEU A 37 -15.22 -19.75 -4.15
N ASP A 38 -14.30 -20.61 -4.59
CA ASP A 38 -14.69 -21.85 -5.26
C ASP A 38 -15.30 -22.85 -4.24
N ALA A 39 -15.93 -23.91 -4.75
CA ALA A 39 -16.62 -24.88 -3.91
C ALA A 39 -15.71 -25.60 -2.91
N GLU A 40 -14.44 -25.85 -3.27
CA GLU A 40 -13.47 -26.49 -2.37
C GLU A 40 -13.11 -25.56 -1.21
N THR A 41 -12.87 -24.28 -1.52
CA THR A 41 -12.55 -23.26 -0.51
C THR A 41 -13.73 -23.03 0.44
N LYS A 42 -14.99 -23.08 -0.04
CA LYS A 42 -16.18 -23.00 0.83
C LYS A 42 -16.23 -24.12 1.85
N LYS A 43 -15.88 -25.33 1.43
CA LYS A 43 -15.84 -26.52 2.29
C LYS A 43 -14.69 -26.44 3.30
N ALA A 44 -13.51 -25.99 2.86
CA ALA A 44 -12.37 -25.78 3.75
C ALA A 44 -12.70 -24.74 4.84
N ASP A 45 -13.34 -23.63 4.47
CA ASP A 45 -13.82 -22.64 5.42
C ASP A 45 -14.84 -23.25 6.40
N GLN A 46 -15.78 -24.07 5.91
CA GLN A 46 -16.75 -24.72 6.79
C GLN A 46 -16.09 -25.65 7.81
N LYS A 47 -15.13 -26.49 7.37
CA LYS A 47 -14.38 -27.37 8.28
C LYS A 47 -13.55 -26.61 9.30
N LEU A 48 -12.93 -25.48 8.92
CA LEU A 48 -12.25 -24.61 9.88
C LEU A 48 -13.22 -24.12 10.97
N LEU A 49 -14.40 -23.64 10.57
CA LEU A 49 -15.40 -23.15 11.53
C LEU A 49 -15.91 -24.25 12.46
N ASP A 50 -16.14 -25.45 11.92
CA ASP A 50 -16.58 -26.61 12.71
C ASP A 50 -15.50 -27.06 13.69
N TYR A 51 -14.25 -27.09 13.25
CA TYR A 51 -13.10 -27.36 14.12
C TYR A 51 -13.03 -26.34 15.27
N LEU A 52 -13.13 -25.04 14.99
CA LEU A 52 -13.05 -23.99 16.01
C LEU A 52 -14.23 -24.06 17.00
N ARG A 53 -15.45 -24.36 16.53
CA ARG A 53 -16.62 -24.59 17.40
C ARG A 53 -16.41 -25.78 18.35
N GLY A 54 -15.68 -26.80 17.91
CA GLY A 54 -15.33 -27.96 18.73
C GLY A 54 -14.30 -27.67 19.82
N LYS A 55 -13.49 -26.59 19.68
CA LYS A 55 -12.43 -26.24 20.63
C LYS A 55 -12.87 -25.28 21.74
N PHE A 56 -13.81 -24.37 21.44
CA PHE A 56 -14.31 -23.41 22.42
C PHE A 56 -15.71 -22.88 22.03
N PRO A 57 -16.51 -22.38 22.99
CA PRO A 57 -17.87 -21.92 22.74
C PRO A 57 -17.89 -20.61 21.93
N VAL A 58 -17.96 -20.73 20.60
CA VAL A 58 -18.05 -19.62 19.65
C VAL A 58 -19.18 -19.86 18.65
N GLN A 59 -19.86 -18.79 18.27
CA GLN A 59 -20.85 -18.79 17.20
C GLN A 59 -20.32 -17.96 16.04
N PHE A 60 -20.36 -18.55 14.84
CA PHE A 60 -19.92 -17.88 13.61
C PHE A 60 -21.09 -17.53 12.72
N GLU A 61 -21.16 -16.27 12.30
CA GLU A 61 -21.99 -15.83 11.19
C GLU A 61 -21.12 -15.78 9.92
N LYS A 62 -21.30 -16.75 9.02
CA LYS A 62 -20.50 -16.85 7.79
C LYS A 62 -21.04 -15.95 6.69
N ARG A 63 -20.16 -15.19 6.04
CA ARG A 63 -20.46 -14.38 4.85
C ARG A 63 -19.43 -14.63 3.76
N ASP A 64 -19.91 -14.97 2.57
CA ASP A 64 -19.08 -15.17 1.38
C ASP A 64 -19.00 -13.85 0.60
N MET A 65 -17.79 -13.44 0.20
CA MET A 65 -17.57 -12.14 -0.43
C MET A 65 -16.63 -12.21 -1.64
N GLU A 66 -16.89 -11.35 -2.61
CA GLU A 66 -15.96 -11.02 -3.69
C GLU A 66 -14.83 -10.11 -3.19
N TYR A 67 -13.70 -10.12 -3.89
CA TYR A 67 -12.47 -9.41 -3.49
C TYR A 67 -12.68 -7.95 -3.07
N GLY A 68 -13.29 -7.12 -3.95
CA GLY A 68 -13.48 -5.70 -3.67
C GLY A 68 -14.43 -5.43 -2.50
N VAL A 69 -15.48 -6.26 -2.36
CA VAL A 69 -16.42 -6.19 -1.24
C VAL A 69 -15.74 -6.56 0.06
N ALA A 70 -14.88 -7.58 0.05
CA ALA A 70 -14.11 -7.99 1.22
C ALA A 70 -13.14 -6.89 1.67
N ILE A 71 -12.40 -6.26 0.75
CA ILE A 71 -11.50 -5.14 1.07
C ILE A 71 -12.28 -4.01 1.73
N ASN A 72 -13.38 -3.57 1.09
CA ASN A 72 -14.21 -2.49 1.63
C ASN A 72 -14.84 -2.85 2.98
N THR A 73 -15.25 -4.10 3.17
CA THR A 73 -15.81 -4.57 4.44
C THR A 73 -14.75 -4.51 5.55
N LEU A 74 -13.55 -5.03 5.29
CA LEU A 74 -12.47 -5.06 6.28
C LEU A 74 -11.96 -3.65 6.64
N VAL A 75 -11.84 -2.76 5.65
CA VAL A 75 -11.41 -1.37 5.87
C VAL A 75 -12.41 -0.58 6.69
N ASN A 76 -13.71 -0.83 6.49
CA ASN A 76 -14.78 -0.11 7.18
C ASN A 76 -15.35 -0.86 8.39
N TRP A 77 -14.72 -1.96 8.82
CA TRP A 77 -15.25 -2.77 9.91
C TRP A 77 -15.12 -2.02 11.24
N ASP A 78 -16.26 -1.77 11.89
CA ASP A 78 -16.31 -1.16 13.21
C ASP A 78 -16.64 -2.23 14.24
N SER A 79 -15.60 -2.81 14.87
CA SER A 79 -15.77 -3.90 15.84
C SER A 79 -16.63 -3.52 17.05
N LYS A 80 -16.74 -2.22 17.39
CA LYS A 80 -17.58 -1.77 18.49
C LYS A 80 -19.07 -1.83 18.14
N LYS A 81 -19.40 -1.63 16.86
CA LYS A 81 -20.79 -1.66 16.37
C LYS A 81 -21.20 -3.02 15.80
N GLN A 82 -20.28 -3.70 15.14
CA GLN A 82 -20.55 -4.91 14.35
C GLN A 82 -20.06 -6.19 15.03
N GLY A 83 -19.29 -6.07 16.12
CA GLY A 83 -18.71 -7.21 16.83
C GLY A 83 -17.39 -7.69 16.22
N ALA A 84 -16.92 -8.83 16.72
CA ALA A 84 -15.64 -9.39 16.32
C ALA A 84 -15.70 -9.96 14.88
N VAL A 85 -14.64 -9.76 14.10
CA VAL A 85 -14.50 -10.31 12.75
C VAL A 85 -13.29 -11.21 12.63
N MET A 86 -13.47 -12.32 11.95
CA MET A 86 -12.42 -13.22 11.46
C MET A 86 -12.61 -13.38 9.95
N ALA A 87 -11.52 -13.46 9.18
CA ALA A 87 -11.61 -13.58 7.74
C ALA A 87 -10.52 -14.50 7.19
N ARG A 88 -10.88 -15.35 6.22
CA ARG A 88 -9.89 -15.93 5.31
C ARG A 88 -9.77 -15.02 4.10
N VAL A 89 -8.58 -14.48 3.88
CA VAL A 89 -8.28 -13.53 2.82
C VAL A 89 -7.12 -14.00 1.96
N THR A 90 -7.18 -13.71 0.67
CA THR A 90 -6.00 -13.85 -0.19
C THR A 90 -4.95 -12.80 0.19
N PRO A 91 -3.67 -13.02 -0.13
CA PRO A 91 -2.62 -12.05 0.19
C PRO A 91 -2.88 -10.66 -0.43
N TYR A 92 -3.46 -10.58 -1.63
CA TYR A 92 -3.89 -9.31 -2.22
C TYR A 92 -4.91 -8.59 -1.34
N VAL A 93 -5.99 -9.26 -0.91
CA VAL A 93 -7.04 -8.61 -0.09
C VAL A 93 -6.49 -8.13 1.22
N PHE A 94 -5.61 -8.90 1.85
CA PHE A 94 -4.94 -8.48 3.06
C PHE A 94 -4.09 -7.22 2.84
N VAL A 95 -3.17 -7.25 1.87
CA VAL A 95 -2.28 -6.11 1.58
C VAL A 95 -3.09 -4.88 1.20
N ALA A 96 -4.12 -5.04 0.36
CA ALA A 96 -5.02 -3.97 0.00
C ALA A 96 -5.72 -3.38 1.23
N ALA A 97 -6.39 -4.20 2.03
CA ALA A 97 -7.10 -3.72 3.22
C ALA A 97 -6.15 -3.02 4.21
N GLU A 98 -4.95 -3.58 4.44
CA GLU A 98 -3.94 -2.98 5.33
C GLU A 98 -3.44 -1.62 4.82
N LEU A 99 -3.13 -1.51 3.52
CA LEU A 99 -2.71 -0.23 2.93
C LEU A 99 -3.82 0.83 3.01
N LEU A 100 -5.07 0.40 3.03
CA LEU A 100 -6.25 1.24 3.19
C LEU A 100 -6.66 1.45 4.66
N GLY A 101 -5.87 0.96 5.62
CA GLY A 101 -6.05 1.24 7.04
C GLY A 101 -6.89 0.24 7.83
N ALA A 102 -7.16 -0.94 7.29
CA ALA A 102 -7.80 -2.00 8.06
C ALA A 102 -6.87 -2.45 9.21
N ASP A 103 -7.38 -2.42 10.45
CA ASP A 103 -6.63 -2.82 11.65
C ASP A 103 -6.78 -4.33 11.92
N LEU A 104 -5.93 -5.10 11.24
CA LEU A 104 -5.98 -6.56 11.23
C LEU A 104 -4.75 -7.17 11.92
N GLU A 105 -4.96 -8.32 12.55
CA GLU A 105 -3.92 -9.22 13.02
C GLU A 105 -3.97 -10.54 12.22
N ILE A 106 -2.79 -11.02 11.81
CA ILE A 106 -2.68 -12.29 11.10
C ILE A 106 -2.50 -13.40 12.13
N MET A 107 -3.45 -14.33 12.15
CA MET A 107 -3.44 -15.47 13.04
C MET A 107 -2.71 -16.65 12.41
N ALA A 108 -3.04 -16.97 11.17
CA ALA A 108 -2.57 -18.19 10.53
C ALA A 108 -2.40 -18.07 9.01
N THR A 109 -1.66 -19.01 8.44
CA THR A 109 -1.62 -19.30 7.00
C THR A 109 -1.82 -20.80 6.81
N TYR A 110 -2.49 -21.22 5.75
CA TYR A 110 -2.68 -22.65 5.52
C TYR A 110 -1.43 -23.29 4.88
N ILE A 111 -1.21 -24.57 5.15
CA ILE A 111 -0.24 -25.43 4.45
C ILE A 111 -0.94 -26.03 3.23
N SER A 112 -0.38 -25.81 2.05
CA SER A 112 -0.92 -26.37 0.82
C SER A 112 -0.70 -27.87 0.77
N ARG A 113 -1.75 -28.64 0.47
CA ARG A 113 -1.67 -30.09 0.25
C ARG A 113 -0.74 -30.41 -0.93
N LYS A 114 -0.78 -29.59 -1.98
CA LYS A 114 0.00 -29.83 -3.21
C LYS A 114 1.49 -29.58 -3.03
N THR A 115 1.86 -28.58 -2.24
CA THR A 115 3.28 -28.18 -2.12
C THR A 115 3.88 -28.50 -0.76
N ASN A 116 3.06 -28.89 0.21
CA ASN A 116 3.42 -29.05 1.63
C ASN A 116 4.14 -27.82 2.20
N ARG A 117 3.73 -26.62 1.75
CA ARG A 117 4.35 -25.34 2.12
C ARG A 117 3.28 -24.31 2.50
N PRO A 118 3.62 -23.34 3.38
CA PRO A 118 2.77 -22.19 3.72
C PRO A 118 2.84 -21.05 2.68
N THR A 119 3.48 -21.32 1.54
CA THR A 119 3.78 -20.36 0.50
C THR A 119 3.66 -21.02 -0.86
N TYR A 120 3.34 -20.23 -1.87
CA TYR A 120 3.28 -20.64 -3.26
C TYR A 120 4.07 -19.67 -4.16
N ASN A 121 4.28 -20.07 -5.41
CA ASN A 121 4.87 -19.20 -6.44
C ASN A 121 3.85 -18.91 -7.56
N SER A 122 4.01 -17.76 -8.21
CA SER A 122 3.31 -17.45 -9.45
C SER A 122 4.22 -17.74 -10.66
N TYR A 123 3.62 -18.11 -11.77
CA TYR A 123 4.28 -18.52 -13.00
C TYR A 123 3.64 -17.81 -14.19
N PHE A 124 4.46 -17.35 -15.14
CA PHE A 124 4.00 -17.11 -16.49
C PHE A 124 3.89 -18.43 -17.23
N VAL A 125 2.78 -18.65 -17.93
CA VAL A 125 2.56 -19.77 -18.83
C VAL A 125 2.41 -19.28 -20.25
N PHE A 126 3.11 -19.91 -21.19
CA PHE A 126 3.05 -19.60 -22.63
C PHE A 126 3.16 -20.90 -23.44
N HIS A 127 2.71 -20.85 -24.68
CA HIS A 127 2.84 -21.96 -25.61
C HIS A 127 4.27 -22.03 -26.18
N LYS A 128 4.80 -23.22 -26.48
CA LYS A 128 6.16 -23.40 -27.03
C LYS A 128 6.43 -22.60 -28.32
N SER A 129 5.38 -22.35 -29.11
CA SER A 129 5.43 -21.51 -30.31
C SER A 129 5.51 -19.99 -30.05
N PHE A 130 5.57 -19.53 -28.79
CA PHE A 130 5.60 -18.10 -28.44
C PHE A 130 6.84 -17.33 -28.97
N GLY A 131 7.74 -18.01 -29.67
CA GLY A 131 8.77 -17.37 -30.50
C GLY A 131 10.18 -17.48 -29.93
N PHE A 132 10.42 -18.35 -28.96
CA PHE A 132 11.76 -18.84 -28.70
C PHE A 132 12.10 -19.83 -29.83
N ASN A 133 13.09 -19.53 -30.67
CA ASN A 133 13.58 -20.46 -31.69
C ASN A 133 13.91 -21.83 -31.05
N GLU A 134 13.70 -22.95 -31.75
CA GLU A 134 13.84 -24.29 -31.16
C GLU A 134 15.18 -24.50 -30.42
N ASN A 135 16.29 -23.98 -30.98
CA ASN A 135 17.62 -24.03 -30.35
C ASN A 135 17.77 -23.07 -29.15
N GLY A 136 17.19 -21.86 -29.21
CA GLY A 136 17.22 -20.92 -28.08
C GLY A 136 16.22 -21.27 -26.99
N PHE A 137 15.20 -22.07 -27.30
CA PHE A 137 14.21 -22.58 -26.37
C PHE A 137 14.79 -23.70 -25.49
N ALA A 138 15.52 -24.65 -26.11
CA ALA A 138 16.27 -25.67 -25.37
C ALA A 138 17.29 -25.02 -24.42
N ASP A 139 18.00 -23.99 -24.88
CA ASP A 139 18.92 -23.20 -24.06
C ASP A 139 18.21 -22.44 -22.93
N PHE A 140 17.05 -21.83 -23.21
CA PHE A 140 16.22 -21.13 -22.23
C PHE A 140 15.77 -22.05 -21.08
N VAL A 141 15.37 -23.29 -21.39
CA VAL A 141 14.84 -24.24 -20.40
C VAL A 141 15.94 -25.04 -19.69
N GLN A 142 16.96 -25.50 -20.40
CA GLN A 142 17.97 -26.42 -19.84
C GLN A 142 19.10 -25.70 -19.11
N LYS A 143 19.54 -24.52 -19.57
CA LYS A 143 20.73 -23.84 -19.01
C LYS A 143 20.42 -22.91 -17.85
N LEU A 144 19.17 -22.48 -17.70
CA LEU A 144 18.75 -21.53 -16.66
C LEU A 144 18.05 -22.28 -15.53
N SER A 145 18.79 -22.75 -14.54
CA SER A 145 18.20 -23.32 -13.31
C SER A 145 17.66 -22.24 -12.36
N ASN A 146 17.87 -20.96 -12.67
CA ASN A 146 17.53 -19.81 -11.85
C ASN A 146 16.23 -19.11 -12.35
N PRO A 147 15.15 -19.06 -11.53
CA PRO A 147 13.92 -18.34 -11.85
C PRO A 147 14.11 -16.87 -12.25
N GLU A 148 15.05 -16.17 -11.62
CA GLU A 148 15.28 -14.74 -11.87
C GLU A 148 15.85 -14.51 -13.28
N GLU A 149 16.81 -15.34 -13.68
CA GLU A 149 17.39 -15.29 -15.02
C GLU A 149 16.38 -15.69 -16.11
N GLN A 150 15.53 -16.70 -15.85
CA GLN A 150 14.46 -17.06 -16.78
C GLN A 150 13.46 -15.92 -16.95
N ALA A 151 13.04 -15.29 -15.86
CA ALA A 151 12.11 -14.17 -15.88
C ALA A 151 12.72 -12.98 -16.62
N GLU A 152 14.00 -12.66 -16.39
CA GLU A 152 14.72 -11.61 -17.11
C GLU A 152 14.84 -11.91 -18.61
N LYS A 153 15.17 -13.15 -18.99
CA LYS A 153 15.20 -13.56 -20.40
C LYS A 153 13.84 -13.47 -21.07
N PHE A 154 12.76 -13.73 -20.34
CA PHE A 154 11.40 -13.51 -20.83
C PHE A 154 11.09 -12.03 -21.04
N ILE A 155 11.50 -11.14 -20.14
CA ILE A 155 11.40 -9.69 -20.35
C ILE A 155 12.18 -9.25 -21.59
N GLN A 156 13.42 -9.72 -21.76
CA GLN A 156 14.23 -9.46 -22.96
C GLN A 156 13.55 -9.97 -24.24
N HIS A 157 12.86 -11.11 -24.17
CA HIS A 157 12.07 -11.63 -25.29
C HIS A 157 10.89 -10.72 -25.62
N LEU A 158 10.11 -10.30 -24.61
CA LEU A 158 9.00 -9.35 -24.80
C LEU A 158 9.48 -8.04 -25.44
N GLN A 159 10.63 -7.51 -25.00
CA GLN A 159 11.23 -6.29 -25.55
C GLN A 159 11.55 -6.38 -27.05
N LYS A 160 11.95 -7.57 -27.53
CA LYS A 160 12.33 -7.79 -28.94
C LYS A 160 11.13 -8.01 -29.86
N ARG A 161 9.92 -8.17 -29.34
CA ARG A 161 8.73 -8.44 -30.16
C ARG A 161 8.29 -7.19 -30.91
N LYS A 162 8.01 -7.36 -32.20
CA LYS A 162 7.36 -6.33 -33.03
C LYS A 162 5.88 -6.15 -32.70
N ILE A 163 5.22 -7.26 -32.31
CA ILE A 163 3.81 -7.31 -31.97
C ILE A 163 3.69 -7.48 -30.44
N PRO A 164 3.03 -6.54 -29.74
CA PRO A 164 2.77 -6.64 -28.31
C PRO A 164 2.13 -7.98 -27.95
N ALA A 165 2.70 -8.65 -26.94
CA ALA A 165 2.19 -9.94 -26.50
C ALA A 165 0.87 -9.77 -25.73
N ARG A 166 -0.08 -10.67 -25.97
CA ARG A 166 -1.39 -10.74 -25.32
C ARG A 166 -1.29 -11.47 -23.98
N PHE A 167 -1.20 -10.70 -22.91
CA PHE A 167 -1.25 -11.18 -21.53
C PHE A 167 -2.71 -11.35 -21.07
N ILE A 168 -3.10 -12.55 -20.63
CA ILE A 168 -4.45 -12.76 -20.09
C ILE A 168 -4.47 -13.08 -18.59
N TYR A 169 -5.53 -12.62 -17.93
CA TYR A 169 -5.77 -12.82 -16.49
C TYR A 169 -7.25 -13.07 -16.21
N HIS A 170 -7.58 -13.74 -15.11
CA HIS A 170 -8.99 -14.05 -14.76
C HIS A 170 -9.61 -13.01 -13.82
N SER A 171 -8.82 -12.36 -12.98
CA SER A 171 -9.26 -11.28 -12.10
C SER A 171 -8.13 -10.32 -11.81
N LYS A 172 -8.41 -9.01 -11.90
CA LYS A 172 -7.48 -7.94 -11.51
C LYS A 172 -7.09 -8.03 -10.02
N PHE A 173 -7.96 -8.63 -9.22
CA PHE A 173 -7.79 -8.80 -7.78
C PHE A 173 -7.16 -10.16 -7.40
N SER A 174 -6.79 -10.97 -8.40
CA SER A 174 -6.07 -12.22 -8.16
C SER A 174 -4.61 -11.92 -7.85
N THR A 175 -4.15 -12.39 -6.68
CA THR A 175 -2.75 -12.23 -6.24
C THR A 175 -1.77 -12.76 -7.28
N SER A 176 -2.02 -13.97 -7.79
CA SER A 176 -1.11 -14.69 -8.70
C SER A 176 -1.35 -14.37 -10.17
N SER A 177 -2.61 -14.15 -10.57
CA SER A 177 -2.96 -13.96 -11.99
C SER A 177 -2.79 -12.52 -12.46
N TYR A 178 -2.79 -11.54 -11.57
CA TYR A 178 -2.68 -10.14 -11.99
C TYR A 178 -1.92 -9.22 -11.03
N PHE A 179 -2.21 -9.24 -9.72
CA PHE A 179 -1.61 -8.31 -8.77
C PHE A 179 -0.08 -8.39 -8.76
N LEU A 180 0.50 -9.55 -8.44
CA LEU A 180 1.96 -9.73 -8.45
C LEU A 180 2.56 -9.54 -9.86
N PRO A 181 2.01 -10.13 -10.94
CA PRO A 181 2.47 -9.85 -12.31
C PRO A 181 2.51 -8.36 -12.65
N SER A 182 1.51 -7.58 -12.22
CA SER A 182 1.45 -6.15 -12.49
C SER A 182 2.56 -5.37 -11.78
N LEU A 183 2.87 -5.74 -10.53
CA LEU A 183 3.99 -5.15 -9.78
C LEU A 183 5.33 -5.49 -10.44
N TYR A 184 5.52 -6.75 -10.86
CA TYR A 184 6.73 -7.19 -11.54
C TYR A 184 6.91 -6.48 -12.90
N PHE A 185 5.87 -6.46 -13.73
CA PHE A 185 5.91 -5.83 -15.05
C PHE A 185 6.23 -4.35 -14.97
N LYS A 186 5.62 -3.63 -14.03
CA LYS A 186 5.89 -2.22 -13.82
C LYS A 186 7.35 -1.94 -13.45
N GLN A 187 7.96 -2.78 -12.59
CA GLN A 187 9.39 -2.67 -12.26
C GLN A 187 10.31 -2.92 -13.46
N LYS A 188 9.82 -3.68 -14.45
CA LYS A 188 10.54 -4.02 -15.68
C LYS A 188 10.18 -3.12 -16.85
N GLY A 189 9.43 -2.03 -16.62
CA GLY A 189 8.99 -1.12 -17.69
C GLY A 189 8.09 -1.79 -18.72
N VAL A 190 7.25 -2.75 -18.30
CA VAL A 190 6.27 -3.42 -19.15
C VAL A 190 4.88 -2.85 -18.88
N PHE A 191 4.23 -2.32 -19.92
CA PHE A 191 2.92 -1.68 -19.81
C PHE A 191 1.92 -2.22 -20.84
N SER A 192 0.65 -2.25 -20.42
CA SER A 192 -0.49 -2.56 -21.27
C SER A 192 -0.97 -1.31 -22.00
N VAL A 193 -0.87 -1.32 -23.34
CA VAL A 193 -1.35 -0.21 -24.17
C VAL A 193 -2.14 -0.75 -25.36
N PHE A 194 -3.39 -0.33 -25.50
CA PHE A 194 -4.28 -0.82 -26.57
C PHE A 194 -4.16 -0.03 -27.89
N ASN A 195 -3.61 1.18 -27.84
CA ASN A 195 -3.44 2.02 -29.02
C ASN A 195 -2.08 1.76 -29.66
N ASN A 196 -2.10 1.38 -30.93
CA ASN A 196 -0.93 1.03 -31.77
C ASN A 196 -0.08 2.22 -32.20
N ASP A 197 -0.27 3.43 -31.66
CA ASP A 197 0.63 4.54 -31.99
C ASP A 197 1.98 4.31 -31.29
N GLN A 198 2.82 3.50 -31.92
CA GLN A 198 4.10 3.02 -31.42
C GLN A 198 5.21 4.08 -31.51
N ARG A 199 4.93 5.26 -32.05
CA ARG A 199 5.95 6.29 -32.21
C ARG A 199 6.45 6.73 -30.83
N ASP A 200 7.78 6.67 -30.67
CA ASP A 200 8.55 7.22 -29.56
C ASP A 200 8.38 6.58 -28.16
N ARG A 201 7.75 5.40 -28.05
CA ARG A 201 7.65 4.69 -26.76
C ARG A 201 8.93 3.91 -26.44
N LYS A 202 9.56 4.20 -25.30
CA LYS A 202 10.78 3.52 -24.80
C LYS A 202 10.47 2.58 -23.62
N PHE A 203 9.42 1.79 -23.76
CA PHE A 203 9.03 0.76 -22.79
C PHE A 203 8.47 -0.47 -23.50
N ILE A 204 8.40 -1.60 -22.79
CA ILE A 204 7.92 -2.87 -23.34
C ILE A 204 6.39 -2.83 -23.36
N THR A 205 5.79 -3.05 -24.53
CA THR A 205 4.32 -3.03 -24.69
C THR A 205 3.73 -4.43 -24.71
N ILE A 206 2.66 -4.64 -23.95
CA ILE A 206 1.80 -5.82 -23.98
C ILE A 206 0.33 -5.41 -24.15
N HIS A 207 -0.55 -6.37 -24.42
CA HIS A 207 -2.00 -6.20 -24.35
C HIS A 207 -2.54 -7.04 -23.19
N SER A 208 -2.94 -6.41 -22.10
CA SER A 208 -3.52 -7.09 -20.94
C SER A 208 -5.03 -7.22 -21.07
N VAL A 209 -5.57 -8.44 -21.10
CA VAL A 209 -7.01 -8.68 -21.33
C VAL A 209 -7.57 -9.64 -20.29
N LYS A 210 -8.75 -9.31 -19.74
CA LYS A 210 -9.58 -10.27 -19.00
C LYS A 210 -10.52 -10.97 -19.98
N PRO A 211 -10.36 -12.28 -20.27
CA PRO A 211 -11.27 -12.98 -21.17
C PRO A 211 -12.66 -13.18 -20.53
N ASP A 212 -13.74 -13.01 -21.31
CA ASP A 212 -15.12 -13.06 -20.78
C ASP A 212 -15.49 -14.39 -20.12
N LYS A 213 -14.98 -15.50 -20.65
CA LYS A 213 -15.33 -16.86 -20.21
C LYS A 213 -14.33 -17.46 -19.22
N ALA A 214 -13.22 -16.79 -18.92
CA ALA A 214 -12.20 -17.32 -18.02
C ALA A 214 -12.61 -17.12 -16.56
N ARG A 215 -13.01 -18.21 -15.88
CA ARG A 215 -13.44 -18.17 -14.48
C ARG A 215 -12.30 -18.46 -13.51
N GLY A 216 -11.23 -19.10 -13.97
CA GLY A 216 -10.05 -19.36 -13.16
C GLY A 216 -8.78 -19.62 -13.97
N SER A 217 -7.68 -19.84 -13.27
CA SER A 217 -6.36 -20.02 -13.88
C SER A 217 -6.29 -21.17 -14.89
N SER A 218 -7.03 -22.27 -14.70
CA SER A 218 -7.06 -23.39 -15.65
C SER A 218 -7.66 -23.00 -17.00
N ASP A 219 -8.62 -22.08 -17.05
CA ASP A 219 -9.17 -21.59 -18.31
C ASP A 219 -8.15 -20.72 -19.05
N LEU A 220 -7.34 -19.95 -18.32
CA LEU A 220 -6.25 -19.17 -18.91
C LEU A 220 -5.21 -20.08 -19.58
N VAL A 221 -4.82 -21.17 -18.91
CA VAL A 221 -3.86 -22.14 -19.49
C VAL A 221 -4.40 -22.74 -20.79
N ARG A 222 -5.69 -23.09 -20.83
CA ARG A 222 -6.33 -23.61 -22.05
C ARG A 222 -6.33 -22.58 -23.18
N LEU A 223 -6.61 -21.31 -22.89
CA LEU A 223 -6.56 -20.24 -23.88
C LEU A 223 -5.16 -20.01 -24.44
N VAL A 224 -4.12 -20.13 -23.59
CA VAL A 224 -2.72 -20.08 -24.02
C VAL A 224 -2.36 -21.30 -24.86
N LYS A 225 -2.79 -22.50 -24.45
CA LYS A 225 -2.58 -23.74 -25.20
C LYS A 225 -3.19 -23.67 -26.60
N ASP A 226 -4.43 -23.19 -26.68
CA ASP A 226 -5.14 -22.96 -27.93
C ASP A 226 -4.58 -21.78 -28.75
N GLN A 227 -3.52 -21.12 -28.29
CA GLN A 227 -2.90 -19.94 -28.91
C GLN A 227 -3.89 -18.77 -29.11
N LYS A 228 -4.95 -18.72 -28.31
CA LYS A 228 -5.91 -17.59 -28.24
C LYS A 228 -5.37 -16.42 -27.43
N ALA A 229 -4.29 -16.64 -26.69
CA ALA A 229 -3.49 -15.65 -26.00
C ALA A 229 -2.02 -16.08 -26.05
N ASP A 230 -1.12 -15.11 -25.89
CA ASP A 230 0.31 -15.36 -25.94
C ASP A 230 0.82 -15.96 -24.63
N PHE A 231 0.40 -15.39 -23.49
CA PHE A 231 0.76 -15.90 -22.18
C PHE A 231 -0.24 -15.49 -21.09
N ALA A 232 -0.18 -16.16 -19.96
CA ALA A 232 -0.99 -15.88 -18.77
C ALA A 232 -0.16 -15.99 -17.49
N ALA A 233 -0.69 -15.54 -16.36
CA ALA A 233 -0.10 -15.77 -15.05
C ALA A 233 -0.98 -16.68 -14.19
N VAL A 234 -0.36 -17.70 -13.59
CA VAL A 234 -1.03 -18.74 -12.82
C VAL A 234 -0.23 -19.13 -11.58
N TRP A 235 -0.88 -19.68 -10.57
CA TRP A 235 -0.20 -20.21 -9.38
C TRP A 235 0.26 -21.67 -9.58
N ASP A 236 1.18 -22.13 -8.73
CA ASP A 236 1.73 -23.49 -8.75
C ASP A 236 0.68 -24.60 -8.79
N GLY A 237 -0.41 -24.47 -8.04
CA GLY A 237 -1.49 -25.45 -8.01
C GLY A 237 -2.23 -25.60 -9.35
N THR A 238 -2.14 -24.61 -10.23
CA THR A 238 -2.57 -24.72 -11.63
C THR A 238 -1.45 -25.26 -12.51
N LYS A 239 -0.23 -24.73 -12.38
CA LYS A 239 0.94 -25.21 -13.13
C LYS A 239 1.12 -26.72 -12.99
N ASN A 240 0.96 -27.28 -11.79
CA ASN A 240 1.12 -28.72 -11.55
C ASN A 240 0.08 -29.59 -12.29
N LYS A 241 -1.09 -29.05 -12.66
CA LYS A 241 -2.09 -29.76 -13.47
C LYS A 241 -1.70 -29.87 -14.95
N PHE A 242 -0.80 -29.00 -15.42
CA PHE A 242 -0.43 -28.84 -16.83
C PHE A 242 1.08 -29.00 -17.06
N VAL A 243 1.87 -29.35 -16.04
CA VAL A 243 3.34 -29.42 -16.13
C VAL A 243 3.84 -30.45 -17.14
N ASN A 244 3.05 -31.50 -17.39
CA ASN A 244 3.36 -32.55 -18.35
C ASN A 244 2.81 -32.27 -19.75
N ASP A 245 2.20 -31.11 -19.96
CA ASP A 245 1.69 -30.74 -21.28
C ASP A 245 2.88 -30.33 -22.19
N PRO A 246 3.14 -31.05 -23.29
CA PRO A 246 4.34 -30.85 -24.10
C PRO A 246 4.34 -29.52 -24.87
N ASP A 247 3.20 -28.83 -24.91
CA ASP A 247 3.04 -27.58 -25.64
C ASP A 247 3.19 -26.34 -24.75
N LEU A 248 3.28 -26.53 -23.43
CA LEU A 248 3.24 -25.45 -22.45
C LEU A 248 4.54 -25.34 -21.66
N HIS A 249 4.93 -24.10 -21.40
CA HIS A 249 6.08 -23.79 -20.57
C HIS A 249 5.72 -22.81 -19.48
N PHE A 250 6.42 -22.94 -18.35
CA PHE A 250 6.14 -22.20 -17.14
C PHE A 250 7.43 -21.53 -16.65
N ILE A 251 7.42 -20.21 -16.54
CA ILE A 251 8.51 -19.42 -15.95
C ILE A 251 8.06 -18.95 -14.59
N GLN A 252 8.82 -19.30 -13.56
CA GLN A 252 8.52 -18.85 -12.21
C GLN A 252 8.86 -17.37 -12.04
N LEU A 253 7.96 -16.59 -11.46
CA LEU A 253 8.26 -15.23 -11.03
C LEU A 253 9.23 -15.25 -9.82
N PRO A 254 10.13 -14.26 -9.68
CA PRO A 254 11.17 -14.25 -8.64
C PRO A 254 10.63 -13.91 -7.24
N TYR A 255 9.31 -13.98 -7.01
CA TYR A 255 8.69 -13.69 -5.72
C TYR A 255 7.85 -14.87 -5.24
N THR A 256 8.07 -15.22 -3.99
CA THR A 256 7.23 -16.15 -3.23
C THR A 256 6.10 -15.38 -2.55
N ILE A 257 4.93 -16.00 -2.44
CA ILE A 257 3.72 -15.41 -1.85
C ILE A 257 3.27 -16.32 -0.70
N PRO A 258 2.80 -15.80 0.45
CA PRO A 258 2.12 -16.66 1.43
C PRO A 258 0.85 -17.24 0.83
N ASN A 259 0.43 -18.41 1.33
CA ASN A 259 -0.92 -18.91 1.09
C ASN A 259 -1.97 -17.95 1.71
N ASP A 260 -3.25 -18.28 1.56
CA ASP A 260 -4.32 -17.48 2.17
C ASP A 260 -4.12 -17.33 3.68
N LEU A 261 -4.47 -16.15 4.17
CA LEU A 261 -4.26 -15.72 5.54
C LEU A 261 -5.58 -15.80 6.30
N LEU A 262 -5.53 -16.32 7.52
CA LEU A 262 -6.58 -16.16 8.50
C LEU A 262 -6.26 -14.93 9.34
N VAL A 263 -7.14 -13.95 9.31
CA VAL A 263 -6.95 -12.67 9.98
C VAL A 263 -8.14 -12.37 10.88
N VAL A 264 -7.92 -11.53 11.89
CA VAL A 264 -8.96 -11.01 12.76
C VAL A 264 -8.82 -9.50 12.90
N SER A 265 -9.87 -8.80 13.34
CA SER A 265 -9.70 -7.42 13.82
C SER A 265 -8.77 -7.40 15.02
N ARG A 266 -7.79 -6.51 15.05
CA ARG A 266 -6.86 -6.36 16.20
C ARG A 266 -7.59 -6.02 17.50
N THR A 267 -8.74 -5.36 17.41
CA THR A 267 -9.61 -5.03 18.54
C THR A 267 -10.46 -6.21 19.05
N MET A 268 -10.34 -7.40 18.46
CA MET A 268 -10.99 -8.61 18.99
C MET A 268 -10.46 -8.90 20.40
N ASP A 269 -11.33 -9.43 21.27
CA ASP A 269 -10.94 -9.85 22.63
C ASP A 269 -9.66 -10.71 22.61
N SER A 270 -8.64 -10.32 23.38
CA SER A 270 -7.33 -10.98 23.38
C SER A 270 -7.41 -12.42 23.87
N GLY A 271 -8.34 -12.73 24.78
CA GLY A 271 -8.62 -14.10 25.21
C GLY A 271 -9.18 -14.97 24.09
N LEU A 272 -10.08 -14.42 23.28
CA LEU A 272 -10.59 -15.10 22.08
C LEU A 272 -9.49 -15.27 21.01
N GLN A 273 -8.67 -14.25 20.77
CA GLN A 273 -7.53 -14.35 19.85
C GLN A 273 -6.56 -15.46 20.28
N GLN A 274 -6.23 -15.54 21.57
CA GLN A 274 -5.36 -16.60 22.10
C GLN A 274 -6.00 -17.98 21.93
N LYS A 275 -7.29 -18.15 22.23
CA LYS A 275 -8.00 -19.42 21.99
C LYS A 275 -7.98 -19.84 20.53
N ILE A 276 -8.14 -18.90 19.59
CA ILE A 276 -8.01 -19.17 18.16
C ILE A 276 -6.58 -19.64 17.85
N ARG A 277 -5.57 -18.91 18.34
CA ARG A 277 -4.16 -19.26 18.12
C ARG A 277 -3.82 -20.65 18.65
N ASP A 278 -4.22 -20.98 19.88
CA ASP A 278 -4.01 -22.30 20.50
C ASP A 278 -4.72 -23.42 19.72
N ALA A 279 -5.95 -23.15 19.25
CA ALA A 279 -6.69 -24.09 18.41
C ALA A 279 -5.97 -24.32 17.07
N ILE A 280 -5.42 -23.28 16.44
CA ILE A 280 -4.63 -23.43 15.21
C ILE A 280 -3.33 -24.20 15.47
N GLN A 281 -2.63 -23.91 16.56
CA GLN A 281 -1.36 -24.57 16.89
C GLN A 281 -1.54 -26.08 17.19
N SER A 282 -2.69 -26.46 17.73
CA SER A 282 -3.07 -27.86 18.00
C SER A 282 -3.75 -28.57 16.81
N MET A 283 -3.83 -27.93 15.64
CA MET A 283 -4.49 -28.50 14.47
C MET A 283 -3.64 -29.57 13.79
N GLU A 284 -4.23 -30.75 13.66
CA GLU A 284 -3.66 -31.86 12.92
C GLU A 284 -4.19 -31.92 11.49
N VAL A 285 -3.51 -32.69 10.63
CA VAL A 285 -3.91 -32.83 9.23
C VAL A 285 -5.34 -33.38 9.11
N SER A 286 -5.73 -34.33 9.96
CA SER A 286 -7.05 -34.95 9.95
C SER A 286 -8.22 -33.99 10.23
N ASP A 287 -7.95 -32.83 10.82
CA ASP A 287 -8.99 -31.90 11.27
C ASP A 287 -9.65 -31.11 10.12
N ILE A 288 -8.94 -30.94 9.00
CA ILE A 288 -9.46 -30.22 7.83
C ILE A 288 -9.29 -31.04 6.57
N ASN A 289 -8.04 -31.22 6.11
CA ASN A 289 -7.66 -31.87 4.86
C ASN A 289 -8.73 -31.73 3.75
N GLU A 290 -8.92 -30.53 3.20
CA GLU A 290 -9.97 -30.22 2.21
C GLU A 290 -9.42 -29.38 1.04
N GLY A 291 -9.67 -29.80 -0.20
CA GLY A 291 -9.13 -29.12 -1.38
C GLY A 291 -7.60 -28.99 -1.32
N ASP A 292 -7.08 -27.77 -1.40
CA ASP A 292 -5.65 -27.48 -1.21
C ASP A 292 -5.26 -27.23 0.27
N PHE A 293 -6.21 -27.20 1.21
CA PHE A 293 -5.97 -26.89 2.61
C PHE A 293 -5.60 -28.18 3.37
N LEU A 294 -4.31 -28.40 3.64
CA LEU A 294 -3.85 -29.54 4.43
C LEU A 294 -4.15 -29.33 5.93
N LYS A 295 -3.68 -28.19 6.46
CA LYS A 295 -3.97 -27.68 7.80
C LYS A 295 -3.64 -26.20 7.89
N TRP A 296 -4.05 -25.54 8.97
CA TRP A 296 -3.58 -24.19 9.30
C TRP A 296 -2.32 -24.26 10.16
N GLN A 297 -1.48 -23.25 10.01
CA GLN A 297 -0.28 -23.06 10.82
C GLN A 297 -0.27 -21.63 11.35
N ASP A 298 0.16 -21.44 12.60
CA ASP A 298 0.41 -20.10 13.16
C ASP A 298 1.36 -19.32 12.24
N PHE A 299 0.92 -18.15 11.79
CA PHE A 299 1.68 -17.32 10.85
C PHE A 299 3.05 -16.91 11.42
N ASN A 300 3.13 -16.69 12.74
CA ASN A 300 4.37 -16.33 13.42
C ASN A 300 5.40 -17.46 13.43
N SER A 301 4.95 -18.72 13.34
CA SER A 301 5.80 -19.91 13.24
C SER A 301 6.36 -20.16 11.83
N SER A 302 6.00 -19.31 10.85
CA SER A 302 6.41 -19.45 9.44
C SER A 302 7.26 -18.27 8.95
N PRO A 303 8.59 -18.28 9.15
CA PRO A 303 9.48 -17.22 8.66
C PRO A 303 9.37 -17.00 7.14
N LYS A 304 9.16 -18.06 6.37
CA LYS A 304 9.01 -17.99 4.91
C LYS A 304 7.76 -17.22 4.49
N ALA A 305 6.60 -17.51 5.09
CA ALA A 305 5.37 -16.79 4.80
C ALA A 305 5.43 -15.32 5.24
N ARG A 306 6.07 -15.05 6.39
CA ARG A 306 6.32 -13.68 6.87
C ARG A 306 7.19 -12.88 5.91
N LYS A 307 8.31 -13.44 5.46
CA LYS A 307 9.20 -12.79 4.48
C LYS A 307 8.47 -12.53 3.15
N ALA A 308 7.75 -13.53 2.64
CA ALA A 308 6.96 -13.41 1.42
C ALA A 308 5.91 -12.29 1.50
N LEU A 309 5.17 -12.20 2.61
CA LEU A 309 4.18 -11.13 2.81
C LEU A 309 4.84 -9.76 2.94
N ALA A 310 5.95 -9.65 3.66
CA ALA A 310 6.71 -8.41 3.79
C ALA A 310 7.20 -7.90 2.43
N SER A 311 7.72 -8.79 1.58
CA SER A 311 8.11 -8.44 0.21
C SER A 311 6.91 -7.95 -0.61
N LEU A 312 5.77 -8.64 -0.54
CA LEU A 312 4.56 -8.22 -1.26
C LEU A 312 4.04 -6.85 -0.80
N ARG A 313 4.03 -6.59 0.51
CA ARG A 313 3.69 -5.27 1.09
C ARG A 313 4.61 -4.19 0.58
N TRP A 314 5.92 -4.45 0.56
CA TRP A 314 6.91 -3.49 0.08
C TRP A 314 6.65 -3.15 -1.40
N LEU A 315 6.52 -4.16 -2.26
CA LEU A 315 6.23 -3.98 -3.69
C LEU A 315 4.95 -3.16 -3.93
N ALA A 316 3.89 -3.41 -3.15
CA ALA A 316 2.60 -2.75 -3.31
C ALA A 316 2.57 -1.28 -2.85
N LYS A 317 3.50 -0.87 -1.98
CA LYS A 317 3.62 0.51 -1.45
C LYS A 317 4.39 1.44 -2.38
N VAL A 318 5.24 0.91 -3.25
CA VAL A 318 6.13 1.74 -4.08
C VAL A 318 5.28 2.59 -5.03
N PRO A 319 5.44 3.93 -5.03
CA PRO A 319 4.74 4.79 -5.97
C PRO A 319 5.15 4.43 -7.41
N PRO A 320 4.34 4.81 -8.42
CA PRO A 320 4.72 4.58 -9.81
C PRO A 320 6.10 5.10 -10.19
N ARG A 321 6.44 6.31 -9.76
CA ARG A 321 7.75 6.89 -9.92
C ARG A 321 8.03 7.84 -8.74
N GLN A 322 9.30 7.99 -8.41
CA GLN A 322 9.77 9.01 -7.47
C GLN A 322 9.66 10.40 -8.12
N VAL A 323 9.55 11.43 -7.30
CA VAL A 323 9.46 12.82 -7.77
C VAL A 323 10.88 13.34 -8.05
N VAL A 324 11.14 13.71 -9.29
CA VAL A 324 12.45 14.20 -9.75
C VAL A 324 12.55 15.71 -9.49
N VAL A 325 13.56 16.11 -8.73
CA VAL A 325 13.79 17.50 -8.29
C VAL A 325 15.05 18.07 -8.95
N ASN A 326 14.89 19.16 -9.70
CA ASN A 326 16.01 19.92 -10.23
C ASN A 326 16.31 21.12 -9.33
N ILE A 327 17.57 21.29 -8.93
CA ILE A 327 17.99 22.37 -8.03
C ILE A 327 18.93 23.31 -8.78
N ARG A 328 18.57 24.58 -8.89
CA ARG A 328 19.32 25.60 -9.64
C ARG A 328 19.49 26.88 -8.83
N ARG A 329 20.47 27.69 -9.23
CA ARG A 329 20.66 29.04 -8.71
C ARG A 329 19.66 30.00 -9.37
N SER A 330 19.23 31.01 -8.65
CA SER A 330 18.55 32.16 -9.24
C SER A 330 19.48 32.90 -10.21
N HIS A 331 18.93 33.38 -11.31
CA HIS A 331 19.66 34.20 -12.29
C HIS A 331 19.62 35.71 -11.96
N LYS A 332 19.00 36.10 -10.85
CA LYS A 332 18.97 37.50 -10.40
C LYS A 332 20.39 37.96 -10.03
N SER A 333 20.78 39.14 -10.50
CA SER A 333 22.18 39.61 -10.61
C SER A 333 22.96 39.71 -9.29
N ASP A 334 22.27 39.73 -8.15
CA ASP A 334 22.89 40.07 -6.87
C ASP A 334 22.96 38.89 -5.90
N SER A 335 22.40 37.72 -6.25
CA SER A 335 22.36 36.55 -5.37
C SER A 335 23.53 35.60 -5.64
N VAL A 336 24.48 35.49 -4.70
CA VAL A 336 25.63 34.58 -4.82
C VAL A 336 25.39 33.33 -3.99
N ILE A 337 24.53 32.44 -4.49
CA ILE A 337 24.43 31.09 -3.91
C ILE A 337 25.73 30.33 -4.19
N ASP A 338 26.47 30.02 -3.12
CA ASP A 338 27.71 29.28 -3.21
C ASP A 338 27.47 27.78 -3.54
N GLN A 339 28.54 27.08 -3.92
CA GLN A 339 28.44 25.66 -4.27
C GLN A 339 28.07 24.78 -3.06
N ALA A 340 28.43 25.20 -1.85
CA ALA A 340 28.16 24.45 -0.63
C ALA A 340 26.68 24.48 -0.24
N GLN A 341 26.00 25.60 -0.45
CA GLN A 341 24.57 25.78 -0.22
C GLN A 341 23.75 24.92 -1.19
N LEU A 342 24.14 24.88 -2.47
CA LEU A 342 23.54 23.94 -3.44
C LEU A 342 23.71 22.48 -3.00
N GLU A 343 24.91 22.11 -2.55
CA GLU A 343 25.17 20.73 -2.12
C GLU A 343 24.40 20.36 -0.85
N ALA A 344 24.19 21.30 0.07
CA ALA A 344 23.32 21.11 1.23
C ALA A 344 21.86 20.84 0.82
N ALA A 345 21.33 21.58 -0.16
CA ALA A 345 19.98 21.33 -0.69
C ALA A 345 19.88 19.96 -1.40
N ARG A 346 20.89 19.59 -2.19
CA ARG A 346 20.98 18.27 -2.81
C ARG A 346 21.04 17.15 -1.77
N GLN A 347 21.83 17.35 -0.73
CA GLN A 347 21.95 16.38 0.37
C GLN A 347 20.64 16.26 1.13
N ALA A 348 19.88 17.34 1.32
CA ALA A 348 18.56 17.29 1.94
C ALA A 348 17.58 16.43 1.12
N VAL A 349 17.60 16.55 -0.21
CA VAL A 349 16.82 15.66 -1.10
C VAL A 349 17.26 14.21 -0.93
N ARG A 350 18.56 13.91 -0.95
CA ARG A 350 19.07 12.53 -0.76
C ARG A 350 18.67 11.93 0.60
N LEU A 351 18.60 12.75 1.65
CA LEU A 351 18.22 12.34 3.00
C LEU A 351 16.71 12.31 3.24
N SER A 352 15.89 12.84 2.32
CA SER A 352 14.42 12.86 2.43
C SER A 352 13.76 11.48 2.31
N GLY A 353 14.55 10.43 2.03
CA GLY A 353 14.08 9.06 1.90
C GLY A 353 13.84 8.68 0.44
N THR A 354 12.77 7.92 0.18
CA THR A 354 12.50 7.35 -1.15
C THR A 354 11.51 8.16 -1.98
N GLU A 355 11.05 9.31 -1.49
CA GLU A 355 10.03 10.10 -2.18
C GLU A 355 10.62 10.90 -3.35
N LEU A 356 11.73 11.60 -3.09
CA LEU A 356 12.36 12.53 -4.01
C LEU A 356 13.68 11.95 -4.54
N VAL A 357 14.01 12.25 -5.78
CA VAL A 357 15.33 12.00 -6.37
C VAL A 357 15.84 13.24 -7.07
N LEU A 358 17.16 13.38 -7.14
CA LEU A 358 17.77 14.50 -7.86
C LEU A 358 17.66 14.27 -9.37
N TYR A 359 17.37 15.35 -10.08
CA TYR A 359 17.50 15.40 -11.53
C TYR A 359 18.97 15.18 -11.93
N ASP A 360 19.14 14.38 -12.97
CA ASP A 360 20.42 14.02 -13.57
C ASP A 360 20.20 14.18 -15.08
N GLU A 361 20.92 15.08 -15.71
CA GLU A 361 20.69 15.45 -17.12
C GLU A 361 21.07 14.34 -18.10
N ASP A 362 21.99 13.44 -17.71
CA ASP A 362 22.41 12.31 -18.53
C ASP A 362 21.42 11.14 -18.46
N PHE A 363 20.58 11.12 -17.42
CA PHE A 363 19.64 10.03 -17.17
C PHE A 363 18.16 10.43 -17.34
N HIS A 364 17.78 11.64 -16.91
CA HIS A 364 16.40 12.09 -16.87
C HIS A 364 16.06 13.03 -18.03
N SER A 365 14.95 12.76 -18.71
CA SER A 365 14.42 13.61 -19.78
C SER A 365 13.56 14.76 -19.25
N ALA A 366 13.00 14.64 -18.04
CA ALA A 366 12.20 15.67 -17.39
C ALA A 366 12.34 15.63 -15.86
N PHE A 367 11.98 16.73 -15.20
CA PHE A 367 11.87 16.82 -13.75
C PHE A 367 10.46 17.31 -13.36
N ASP A 368 9.98 16.88 -12.21
CA ASP A 368 8.64 17.19 -11.72
C ASP A 368 8.61 18.50 -10.93
N VAL A 369 9.71 18.82 -10.24
CA VAL A 369 9.83 19.98 -9.36
C VAL A 369 11.13 20.73 -9.64
N LEU A 370 11.03 22.06 -9.77
CA LEU A 370 12.17 22.97 -9.83
C LEU A 370 12.33 23.69 -8.50
N TRP A 371 13.52 23.62 -7.92
CA TRP A 371 13.94 24.47 -6.81
C TRP A 371 14.92 25.53 -7.31
N THR A 372 14.56 26.79 -7.12
CA THR A 372 15.44 27.92 -7.37
C THR A 372 15.90 28.48 -6.03
N LEU A 373 17.22 28.56 -5.85
CA LEU A 373 17.83 29.06 -4.63
C LEU A 373 18.34 30.48 -4.84
N GLU A 374 18.01 31.37 -3.92
CA GLU A 374 18.42 32.77 -3.90
C GLU A 374 18.93 33.14 -2.50
N GLN A 375 20.06 33.82 -2.42
CA GLN A 375 20.55 34.35 -1.14
C GLN A 375 19.80 35.64 -0.82
N THR A 376 19.29 35.74 0.39
CA THR A 376 18.64 36.95 0.89
C THR A 376 19.64 37.88 1.58
N HIS A 377 19.23 39.13 1.84
CA HIS A 377 20.09 40.17 2.43
C HIS A 377 20.61 39.82 3.84
N ASP A 378 19.97 38.89 4.55
CA ASP A 378 20.31 38.42 5.90
C ASP A 378 21.15 37.13 5.91
N ASP A 379 21.83 36.82 4.80
CA ASP A 379 22.58 35.56 4.59
C ASP A 379 21.72 34.29 4.64
N ALA A 380 20.38 34.39 4.68
CA ALA A 380 19.47 33.26 4.56
C ALA A 380 19.32 32.81 3.08
N ILE A 381 18.65 31.68 2.88
CA ILE A 381 18.35 31.16 1.55
C ILE A 381 16.84 31.17 1.35
N LEU A 382 16.39 31.83 0.30
CA LEU A 382 15.07 31.67 -0.26
C LEU A 382 15.08 30.46 -1.21
N ILE A 383 14.20 29.49 -0.95
CA ILE A 383 13.94 28.36 -1.83
C ILE A 383 12.57 28.57 -2.46
N THR A 384 12.55 28.80 -3.77
CA THR A 384 11.32 28.80 -4.57
C THR A 384 11.12 27.41 -5.17
N SER A 385 10.13 26.67 -4.69
CA SER A 385 9.78 25.33 -5.15
C SER A 385 8.57 25.38 -6.07
N THR A 386 8.75 25.01 -7.33
CA THR A 386 7.71 25.02 -8.37
C THR A 386 7.42 23.61 -8.85
N ILE A 387 6.17 23.14 -8.74
CA ILE A 387 5.71 21.92 -9.42
C ILE A 387 5.33 22.31 -10.85
N MET A 388 6.16 21.87 -11.80
CA MET A 388 6.12 22.36 -13.19
C MET A 388 4.77 22.12 -13.87
N ASP A 389 4.20 20.92 -13.71
CA ASP A 389 2.98 20.52 -14.43
C ASP A 389 1.71 21.23 -13.96
N ALA A 390 1.74 21.80 -12.74
CA ALA A 390 0.56 22.35 -12.07
C ALA A 390 0.63 23.86 -11.80
N ASP A 391 1.78 24.49 -12.14
CA ASP A 391 2.10 25.88 -11.83
C ASP A 391 1.85 26.22 -10.34
N LEU A 392 2.30 25.31 -9.47
CA LEU A 392 2.18 25.47 -8.02
C LEU A 392 3.53 25.85 -7.44
N THR A 393 3.63 27.07 -6.96
CA THR A 393 4.87 27.66 -6.44
C THR A 393 4.75 27.93 -4.95
N GLN A 394 5.79 27.57 -4.20
CA GLN A 394 5.96 27.93 -2.79
C GLN A 394 7.33 28.54 -2.54
N GLU A 395 7.40 29.42 -1.56
CA GLU A 395 8.62 30.09 -1.14
C GLU A 395 8.95 29.75 0.31
N PHE A 396 10.21 29.40 0.56
CA PHE A 396 10.68 29.08 1.90
C PHE A 396 11.94 29.86 2.24
N TYR A 397 11.86 30.68 3.28
CA TYR A 397 13.01 31.36 3.85
C TYR A 397 13.70 30.45 4.86
N VAL A 398 14.98 30.16 4.62
CA VAL A 398 15.78 29.23 5.42
C VAL A 398 16.96 29.95 6.03
N SER A 399 16.79 30.43 7.25
CA SER A 399 17.88 30.98 8.04
C SER A 399 18.75 29.86 8.60
N PHE A 400 20.06 29.98 8.45
CA PHE A 400 21.04 29.01 8.93
C PHE A 400 22.32 29.75 9.36
N LYS A 401 23.17 29.09 10.14
CA LYS A 401 24.44 29.69 10.55
C LYS A 401 25.44 29.62 9.39
N LYS A 402 26.06 30.75 9.05
CA LYS A 402 27.09 30.80 8.00
C LYS A 402 28.21 29.78 8.28
N GLY A 403 28.54 28.97 7.27
CA GLY A 403 29.51 27.88 7.39
C GLY A 403 28.95 26.56 7.95
N ASP A 404 27.73 26.54 8.48
CA ASP A 404 27.08 25.34 9.04
C ASP A 404 26.12 24.69 8.03
N LYS A 405 26.71 23.88 7.15
CA LYS A 405 25.98 23.20 6.06
C LYS A 405 25.06 22.10 6.56
N GLU A 406 25.38 21.50 7.71
CA GLU A 406 24.56 20.47 8.33
C GLU A 406 23.25 21.07 8.84
N SER A 407 23.32 22.23 9.49
CA SER A 407 22.13 22.98 9.91
C SER A 407 21.24 23.34 8.71
N LEU A 408 21.82 23.83 7.62
CA LEU A 408 21.07 24.14 6.40
C LEU A 408 20.39 22.88 5.83
N THR A 409 21.14 21.79 5.68
CA THR A 409 20.63 20.50 5.18
C THR A 409 19.46 20.00 6.03
N ALA A 410 19.60 20.02 7.35
CA ALA A 410 18.56 19.59 8.29
C ALA A 410 17.29 20.46 8.19
N ARG A 411 17.45 21.78 8.05
CA ARG A 411 16.32 22.73 7.91
C ARG A 411 15.58 22.55 6.59
N ILE A 412 16.30 22.35 5.49
CA ILE A 412 15.68 22.00 4.19
C ILE A 412 14.96 20.66 4.31
N GLY A 413 15.57 19.66 4.95
CA GLY A 413 14.93 18.37 5.24
C GLY A 413 13.61 18.51 6.01
N ALA A 414 13.57 19.38 7.02
CA ALA A 414 12.33 19.68 7.75
C ALA A 414 11.27 20.34 6.84
N ILE A 415 11.67 21.28 5.97
CA ILE A 415 10.75 21.92 5.01
C ILE A 415 10.18 20.89 4.04
N ILE A 416 11.02 19.98 3.52
CA ILE A 416 10.57 18.86 2.72
C ILE A 416 9.49 18.13 3.51
N ASN A 417 9.77 17.59 4.69
CA ASN A 417 8.82 16.76 5.43
C ASN A 417 7.52 17.48 5.82
N ASP A 418 7.58 18.77 6.17
CA ASP A 418 6.49 19.43 6.90
C ASP A 418 5.74 20.49 6.09
N LYS A 419 6.32 21.06 5.04
CA LYS A 419 5.77 22.29 4.40
C LYS A 419 5.60 22.20 2.89
N MET A 420 6.41 21.40 2.20
CA MET A 420 6.34 21.34 0.74
C MET A 420 5.05 20.67 0.24
N HIS A 421 4.53 21.21 -0.85
CA HIS A 421 3.53 20.56 -1.69
C HIS A 421 3.99 19.18 -2.11
N ARG A 422 3.04 18.27 -2.34
CA ARG A 422 3.33 16.88 -2.67
C ARG A 422 2.66 16.43 -3.95
N ILE A 423 3.36 15.61 -4.72
CA ILE A 423 2.79 14.84 -5.81
C ILE A 423 2.52 13.43 -5.27
N ARG A 424 1.27 12.99 -5.33
CA ARG A 424 0.87 11.62 -5.02
C ARG A 424 0.11 11.01 -6.17
N TYR A 425 -0.07 9.70 -6.13
CA TYR A 425 -0.72 8.96 -7.20
C TYR A 425 -2.00 8.31 -6.71
N ILE A 426 -3.01 8.27 -7.59
CA ILE A 426 -4.13 7.37 -7.39
C ILE A 426 -3.61 5.93 -7.34
N TRP A 427 -3.98 5.20 -6.29
CA TRP A 427 -3.65 3.81 -6.12
C TRP A 427 -4.50 2.96 -7.08
N PRO A 428 -3.89 2.31 -8.09
CA PRO A 428 -4.63 1.79 -9.24
C PRO A 428 -5.36 0.48 -8.94
N PHE A 429 -5.32 -0.01 -7.70
CA PHE A 429 -5.90 -1.29 -7.29
C PHE A 429 -7.28 -1.15 -6.63
N ASP A 430 -7.83 0.05 -6.52
CA ASP A 430 -9.22 0.32 -6.12
C ASP A 430 -10.05 0.71 -7.36
N ASN A 431 -11.14 -0.01 -7.63
CA ASN A 431 -12.05 0.32 -8.74
C ASN A 431 -13.36 0.97 -8.28
N GLU A 432 -13.59 1.03 -6.97
CA GLU A 432 -14.84 1.56 -6.40
C GLU A 432 -14.66 3.06 -6.10
N SER A 433 -13.47 3.46 -5.64
CA SER A 433 -13.15 4.87 -5.37
C SER A 433 -11.73 5.25 -5.84
N PRO A 434 -11.53 6.43 -6.46
CA PRO A 434 -10.19 6.99 -6.66
C PRO A 434 -9.61 7.30 -5.29
N ARG A 435 -8.50 6.65 -4.97
CA ARG A 435 -7.92 6.73 -3.62
C ARG A 435 -6.42 6.98 -3.70
N VAL A 436 -5.93 7.80 -2.79
CA VAL A 436 -4.50 8.05 -2.61
C VAL A 436 -4.06 7.42 -1.30
N LEU A 437 -2.96 6.67 -1.32
CA LEU A 437 -2.31 6.21 -0.09
C LEU A 437 -1.63 7.40 0.58
N ARG A 438 -1.91 7.59 1.86
CA ARG A 438 -1.37 8.70 2.64
C ARG A 438 -0.08 8.24 3.31
N ASP A 439 1.00 8.92 2.96
CA ASP A 439 2.34 8.79 3.55
C ASP A 439 2.86 10.15 4.05
N VAL A 440 1.93 11.10 4.24
CA VAL A 440 2.23 12.46 4.70
C VAL A 440 1.76 12.68 6.13
N ASN A 441 2.52 13.47 6.90
CA ASN A 441 2.28 13.70 8.32
C ASN A 441 1.11 14.66 8.63
N PHE A 442 0.46 15.22 7.60
CA PHE A 442 -0.59 16.22 7.76
C PHE A 442 -1.96 15.71 7.35
N LYS A 443 -2.99 16.23 8.02
CA LYS A 443 -4.37 15.88 7.74
C LYS A 443 -4.82 16.51 6.42
N ILE A 444 -5.57 15.74 5.65
CA ILE A 444 -6.28 16.20 4.45
C ILE A 444 -7.77 16.29 4.82
N PRO A 445 -8.35 17.48 5.01
CA PRO A 445 -9.76 17.61 5.39
C PRO A 445 -10.71 17.09 4.32
N VAL A 446 -11.84 16.52 4.75
CA VAL A 446 -12.99 16.26 3.87
C VAL A 446 -13.53 17.61 3.36
N GLY A 447 -13.90 17.67 2.09
CA GLY A 447 -14.29 18.90 1.38
C GLY A 447 -13.12 19.69 0.81
N GLN A 448 -11.86 19.32 1.09
CA GLN A 448 -10.71 19.98 0.49
C GLN A 448 -10.72 19.75 -1.03
N LYS A 449 -10.68 20.85 -1.79
CA LYS A 449 -10.49 20.83 -3.24
C LYS A 449 -9.01 20.74 -3.58
N MET A 450 -8.69 19.93 -4.58
CA MET A 450 -7.33 19.71 -5.08
C MET A 450 -7.36 19.60 -6.61
N LYS A 451 -6.17 19.60 -7.22
CA LYS A 451 -6.01 19.26 -8.63
C LYS A 451 -5.51 17.83 -8.77
N ALA A 452 -6.08 17.10 -9.72
CA ALA A 452 -5.54 15.85 -10.22
C ALA A 452 -5.19 16.02 -11.72
N GLN A 453 -4.22 15.25 -12.19
CA GLN A 453 -3.75 15.33 -13.57
C GLN A 453 -3.34 13.94 -14.06
N LYS A 454 -3.78 13.59 -15.26
CA LYS A 454 -3.31 12.38 -15.92
C LYS A 454 -1.96 12.65 -16.56
N ILE A 455 -1.03 11.72 -16.34
CA ILE A 455 0.22 11.62 -17.09
C ILE A 455 0.22 10.33 -17.88
N THR A 456 0.92 10.32 -19.02
CA THR A 456 1.13 9.14 -19.84
C THR A 456 2.62 9.04 -20.18
N TRP A 457 3.30 7.99 -19.72
CA TRP A 457 4.72 7.82 -19.98
C TRP A 457 4.99 7.49 -21.44
N ASN A 458 5.99 8.16 -22.01
CA ASN A 458 6.67 7.81 -23.27
C ASN A 458 7.94 7.00 -22.96
N ASP A 459 8.68 7.38 -21.91
CA ASP A 459 9.78 6.62 -21.32
C ASP A 459 9.62 6.60 -19.80
N PHE A 460 9.31 5.43 -19.26
CA PHE A 460 9.14 5.26 -17.83
C PHE A 460 10.47 5.35 -17.06
N ASN A 461 11.60 4.99 -17.67
CA ASN A 461 12.90 4.93 -17.01
C ASN A 461 13.51 6.32 -16.85
N THR A 462 13.43 7.15 -17.89
CA THR A 462 13.98 8.52 -17.91
C THR A 462 12.99 9.58 -17.41
N ASN A 463 11.81 9.18 -16.95
CA ASN A 463 10.71 10.05 -16.54
C ASN A 463 10.19 10.96 -17.68
N GLU A 464 10.19 10.48 -18.91
CA GLU A 464 9.62 11.18 -20.07
C GLU A 464 8.12 10.87 -20.15
N TYR A 465 7.26 11.89 -20.02
CA TYR A 465 5.81 11.73 -20.05
C TYR A 465 5.11 12.93 -20.68
N VAL A 466 3.89 12.69 -21.16
CA VAL A 466 2.94 13.70 -21.59
C VAL A 466 1.95 13.96 -20.46
N ILE A 467 1.55 15.23 -20.30
CA ILE A 467 0.57 15.67 -19.32
C ILE A 467 -0.75 16.02 -20.00
N ASP A 468 -1.85 15.57 -19.42
CA ASP A 468 -3.20 16.02 -19.81
C ASP A 468 -3.56 17.29 -19.01
N THR A 469 -4.68 17.95 -19.35
CA THR A 469 -5.16 19.10 -18.58
C THR A 469 -5.50 18.71 -17.13
N PRO A 470 -5.02 19.44 -16.10
CA PRO A 470 -5.44 19.22 -14.73
C PRO A 470 -6.95 19.42 -14.55
N PHE A 471 -7.56 18.67 -13.64
CA PHE A 471 -8.97 18.80 -13.28
C PHE A 471 -9.15 18.84 -11.77
N GLU A 472 -10.24 19.48 -11.33
CA GLU A 472 -10.57 19.58 -9.90
C GLU A 472 -11.08 18.25 -9.35
N VAL A 473 -10.68 17.97 -8.11
CA VAL A 473 -11.16 16.84 -7.31
C VAL A 473 -11.46 17.31 -5.89
N GLU A 474 -12.38 16.63 -5.22
CA GLU A 474 -12.75 16.90 -3.83
C GLU A 474 -12.49 15.67 -2.96
N VAL A 475 -11.97 15.90 -1.75
CA VAL A 475 -11.76 14.85 -0.75
C VAL A 475 -13.09 14.49 -0.10
N VAL A 476 -13.63 13.32 -0.40
CA VAL A 476 -14.92 12.85 0.15
C VAL A 476 -14.77 12.02 1.41
N LYS A 477 -13.60 11.41 1.61
CA LYS A 477 -13.26 10.66 2.81
C LYS A 477 -11.77 10.78 3.07
N SER A 478 -11.37 10.90 4.33
CA SER A 478 -9.98 10.99 4.72
C SER A 478 -9.75 10.31 6.05
N ASP A 479 -8.69 9.51 6.13
CA ASP A 479 -8.25 8.83 7.33
C ASP A 479 -6.72 8.94 7.49
N PHE A 480 -6.16 8.16 8.42
CA PHE A 480 -4.72 8.16 8.68
C PHE A 480 -3.90 7.54 7.53
N HIS A 481 -4.47 6.57 6.81
CA HIS A 481 -3.78 5.72 5.84
C HIS A 481 -4.07 6.10 4.40
N SER A 482 -5.21 6.74 4.13
CA SER A 482 -5.65 7.08 2.78
C SER A 482 -6.66 8.22 2.77
N PHE A 483 -6.93 8.74 1.57
CA PHE A 483 -8.08 9.59 1.32
C PHE A 483 -8.69 9.27 -0.04
N GLN A 484 -10.01 9.39 -0.12
CA GLN A 484 -10.82 9.16 -1.31
C GLN A 484 -11.16 10.48 -1.98
N LEU A 485 -11.18 10.45 -3.31
CA LEU A 485 -11.41 11.61 -4.15
C LEU A 485 -12.64 11.41 -5.02
N GLN A 486 -13.34 12.50 -5.31
CA GLN A 486 -14.40 12.56 -6.30
C GLN A 486 -14.04 13.59 -7.36
N GLY A 487 -14.25 13.25 -8.64
CA GLY A 487 -14.00 14.14 -9.77
C GLY A 487 -14.39 13.49 -11.09
N GLN A 488 -14.63 14.30 -12.12
CA GLN A 488 -15.10 13.82 -13.43
C GLN A 488 -13.98 13.40 -14.39
N GLY A 489 -12.72 13.77 -14.12
CA GLY A 489 -11.58 13.44 -14.98
C GLY A 489 -11.00 12.03 -14.80
N PHE A 490 -11.52 11.23 -13.88
CA PHE A 490 -11.07 9.85 -13.67
C PHE A 490 -11.71 8.87 -14.66
N PRO A 491 -10.99 7.80 -15.06
CA PRO A 491 -11.45 6.88 -16.09
C PRO A 491 -12.56 6.01 -15.51
N LYS A 492 -13.71 5.95 -16.17
CA LYS A 492 -14.84 5.10 -15.80
C LYS A 492 -14.98 3.93 -16.77
N LYS A 493 -15.43 2.79 -16.28
CA LYS A 493 -15.82 1.65 -17.12
C LYS A 493 -17.11 1.99 -17.87
N GLU A 494 -17.37 1.26 -18.95
CA GLU A 494 -18.69 1.24 -19.59
C GLU A 494 -19.77 0.95 -18.53
N GLY A 495 -20.79 1.81 -18.46
CA GLY A 495 -21.81 1.78 -17.40
C GLY A 495 -21.55 2.68 -16.18
N GLY A 496 -20.42 3.40 -16.12
CA GLY A 496 -20.22 4.57 -15.26
C GLY A 496 -20.04 4.34 -13.74
N ASN A 497 -20.43 3.17 -13.22
CA ASN A 497 -20.46 2.92 -11.76
C ASN A 497 -19.11 2.52 -11.15
N ARG A 498 -18.12 2.18 -11.98
CA ARG A 498 -16.78 1.74 -11.52
C ARG A 498 -15.69 2.43 -12.30
N PHE A 499 -14.55 2.62 -11.65
CA PHE A 499 -13.37 3.18 -12.27
C PHE A 499 -12.60 2.12 -13.08
N ALA A 500 -11.95 2.58 -14.13
CA ALA A 500 -11.17 1.80 -15.08
C ALA A 500 -9.67 2.02 -14.89
N PHE A 501 -9.21 2.21 -13.65
CA PHE A 501 -7.78 2.22 -13.36
C PHE A 501 -7.17 0.88 -13.76
N ASP A 502 -5.99 0.88 -14.37
CA ASP A 502 -5.26 -0.33 -14.74
C ASP A 502 -3.81 -0.19 -14.22
N PRO A 503 -3.39 -1.02 -13.25
CA PRO A 503 -2.03 -1.03 -12.71
C PRO A 503 -0.92 -1.28 -13.75
N LEU A 504 -1.25 -1.89 -14.88
CA LEU A 504 -0.37 -2.10 -16.03
C LEU A 504 -0.45 -0.97 -17.05
N SER A 505 -1.34 0.00 -16.91
CA SER A 505 -1.38 1.14 -17.83
C SER A 505 -0.08 1.95 -17.76
N ASN A 506 0.36 2.47 -18.91
CA ASN A 506 1.39 3.51 -18.96
C ASN A 506 0.84 4.90 -18.58
N ALA A 507 -0.40 4.99 -18.11
CA ALA A 507 -0.97 6.21 -17.57
C ALA A 507 -1.09 6.12 -16.04
N ALA A 508 -0.89 7.25 -15.38
CA ALA A 508 -1.16 7.42 -13.96
C ALA A 508 -1.84 8.75 -13.70
N TYR A 509 -2.45 8.87 -12.53
CA TYR A 509 -3.15 10.09 -12.10
C TYR A 509 -2.41 10.67 -10.91
N ARG A 510 -1.74 11.79 -11.14
CA ARG A 510 -1.10 12.61 -10.11
C ARG A 510 -2.16 13.42 -9.37
N VAL A 511 -1.98 13.59 -8.08
CA VAL A 511 -2.80 14.41 -7.19
C VAL A 511 -1.85 15.37 -6.48
N TYR A 512 -2.10 16.66 -6.64
CA TYR A 512 -1.28 17.71 -6.07
C TYR A 512 -1.81 18.08 -4.69
N LEU A 513 -1.08 17.68 -3.65
CA LEU A 513 -1.41 18.03 -2.27
C LEU A 513 -0.84 19.41 -1.98
N VAL A 514 -1.69 20.41 -2.15
CA VAL A 514 -1.38 21.79 -1.81
C VAL A 514 -1.40 21.92 -0.29
N ARG A 515 -0.27 22.33 0.26
CA ARG A 515 -0.14 22.77 1.65
C ARG A 515 -0.63 24.21 1.71
N SER A 516 -1.68 24.48 2.47
CA SER A 516 -2.03 25.86 2.79
C SER A 516 -0.92 26.45 3.65
N ASP A 517 -0.39 27.61 3.25
CA ASP A 517 0.52 28.40 4.09
C ASP A 517 -0.20 28.99 5.32
N GLU A 518 -1.52 28.80 5.40
CA GLU A 518 -2.30 29.23 6.55
C GLU A 518 -1.88 28.49 7.82
N GLU A 519 -1.24 29.23 8.73
CA GLU A 519 -1.09 28.85 10.13
C GLU A 519 -2.43 28.36 10.67
N SER A 520 -2.42 27.20 11.35
CA SER A 520 -3.62 26.68 12.00
C SER A 520 -4.25 27.77 12.86
N SER A 521 -5.59 27.85 12.90
CA SER A 521 -6.28 28.88 13.69
C SER A 521 -5.82 28.93 15.15
N VAL A 522 -5.38 27.80 15.71
CA VAL A 522 -4.79 27.70 17.04
C VAL A 522 -3.49 28.50 17.16
N TYR A 523 -2.62 28.44 16.15
CA TYR A 523 -1.37 29.21 16.13
C TYR A 523 -1.66 30.70 15.94
N LYS A 524 -2.61 31.08 15.07
CA LYS A 524 -3.08 32.47 14.94
C LYS A 524 -3.60 33.00 16.28
N ILE A 525 -4.42 32.21 16.99
CA ILE A 525 -4.95 32.56 18.32
C ILE A 525 -3.81 32.66 19.36
N ALA A 526 -2.90 31.69 19.41
CA ALA A 526 -1.77 31.70 20.33
C ALA A 526 -0.84 32.91 20.10
N THR A 527 -0.57 33.25 18.84
CA THR A 527 0.20 34.43 18.45
C THR A 527 -0.53 35.71 18.86
N GLN A 528 -1.83 35.82 18.63
CA GLN A 528 -2.64 36.96 19.10
C GLN A 528 -2.61 37.10 20.63
N ILE A 529 -2.70 35.98 21.37
CA ILE A 529 -2.58 35.96 22.84
C ILE A 529 -1.20 36.44 23.27
N MET A 530 -0.11 35.94 22.66
CA MET A 530 1.25 36.40 22.97
C MET A 530 1.42 37.90 22.70
N ILE A 531 0.97 38.39 21.54
CA ILE A 531 1.04 39.82 21.20
C ILE A 531 0.29 40.65 22.25
N GLY A 532 -0.89 40.19 22.66
CA GLY A 532 -1.68 40.82 23.73
C GLY A 532 -0.92 40.86 25.06
N LEU A 533 -0.32 39.75 25.48
CA LEU A 533 0.47 39.66 26.72
C LEU A 533 1.69 40.57 26.68
N PHE A 534 2.42 40.62 25.55
CA PHE A 534 3.58 41.51 25.41
C PHE A 534 3.19 42.99 25.42
N SER A 535 2.06 43.33 24.81
CA SER A 535 1.54 44.71 24.82
C SER A 535 1.11 45.14 26.24
N LEU A 536 0.49 44.25 27.01
CA LEU A 536 0.18 44.47 28.42
C LEU A 536 1.44 44.64 29.26
N ALA A 537 2.44 43.77 29.09
CA ALA A 537 3.73 43.89 29.78
C ALA A 537 4.42 45.23 29.46
N ALA A 538 4.41 45.65 28.19
CA ALA A 538 4.96 46.94 27.77
C ALA A 538 4.21 48.13 28.42
N LEU A 539 2.87 48.07 28.49
CA LEU A 539 2.06 49.08 29.17
C LEU A 539 2.36 49.17 30.66
N PHE A 540 2.52 48.04 31.36
CA PHE A 540 2.89 48.03 32.77
C PHE A 540 4.29 48.60 32.99
N ALA A 541 5.27 48.19 32.18
CA ALA A 541 6.63 48.75 32.24
C ALA A 541 6.64 50.26 31.98
N PHE A 542 5.89 50.73 30.97
CA PHE A 542 5.76 52.16 30.68
C PHE A 542 5.11 52.94 31.83
N ARG A 543 4.04 52.39 32.43
CA ARG A 543 3.38 52.97 33.59
C ARG A 543 4.33 53.06 34.79
N GLU A 544 5.14 52.03 35.03
CA GLU A 544 6.12 52.02 36.12
C GLU A 544 7.22 53.07 35.92
N VAL A 545 7.70 53.25 34.68
CA VAL A 545 8.63 54.33 34.33
C VAL A 545 8.01 55.72 34.54
N MET A 546 6.73 55.90 34.19
CA MET A 546 6.02 57.18 34.35
C MET A 546 5.66 57.50 35.82
N ILE A 547 5.50 56.49 36.68
CA ILE A 547 5.18 56.66 38.10
C ILE A 547 6.44 56.84 38.95
N ARG A 548 7.66 56.68 38.40
CA ARG A 548 8.89 56.97 39.14
C ARG A 548 8.84 58.41 39.67
N PRO A 549 8.88 58.63 41.00
CA PRO A 549 8.91 59.97 41.57
C PRO A 549 10.13 60.70 41.01
N LYS A 550 9.97 61.97 40.61
CA LYS A 550 11.11 62.83 40.31
C LYS A 550 12.03 62.78 41.53
N THR A 551 13.25 62.30 41.32
CA THR A 551 14.32 62.40 42.31
C THR A 551 14.38 63.86 42.78
N PRO A 552 14.39 64.13 44.10
CA PRO A 552 14.47 65.51 44.58
C PRO A 552 15.74 66.13 44.00
N SER A 553 15.61 67.28 43.35
CA SER A 553 16.75 68.08 42.91
C SER A 553 17.54 68.52 44.14
N GLU A 554 18.85 68.22 44.15
CA GLU A 554 19.81 68.77 45.12
C GLU A 554 19.83 70.30 45.12
#